data_AF-A0A6P6S0K2-F1
#
_entry.id   AF-A0A6P6S0K2-F1
#
_cell.length_a   1.000
_cell.length_b   1.000
_cell.length_c   1.000
_cell.angle_alpha   90.00
_cell.angle_beta   90.00
_cell.angle_gamma   90.00
#
_symmetry.space_group_name_H-M   'P 1'
#
loop_
_entity.id
_entity.type
_entity.pdbx_description
1 polymer ?
#
loop_
_entity_poly.entity_id
_entity_poly.type
_entity_poly.pdbx_seq_one_letter_code
_entity_poly.pdbx_strand_id
1 'polypeptide(L)'
;MIPQGPPKLTLVRYGPPVEVPSDSTEVTAALANGSHEDNRDTVGFIERIRREAQGSRVPLQAILDTLFPPRVWRDENKVFMQHVSAAAADRVDVLKTREELDVQLLERRASETGVCACRYDAILQCFDELIRQVAILCPERAFLLIRVKDEIRMTISALEVLCKSSIGFSVLKQLQSHSVRSTTKREQARQRT
;
A
#
# COMPACT_ATOMS: atom_id res chain seq x y z
N MET A 1 -8.63 2.73 -17.01
CA MET A 1 -7.75 3.27 -18.07
C MET A 1 -6.34 2.72 -17.83
N ILE A 2 -5.65 2.23 -18.87
CA ILE A 2 -4.29 1.67 -18.72
C ILE A 2 -3.29 2.82 -18.56
N PRO A 3 -2.43 2.82 -17.52
CA PRO A 3 -1.41 3.85 -17.35
C PRO A 3 -0.39 3.82 -18.49
N GLN A 4 0.09 5.00 -18.88
CA GLN A 4 1.11 5.18 -19.91
C GLN A 4 2.50 5.15 -19.27
N GLY A 5 3.42 4.37 -19.86
CA GLY A 5 4.78 4.23 -19.38
C GLY A 5 4.95 3.20 -18.25
N PRO A 6 6.20 2.79 -17.96
CA PRO A 6 6.48 1.72 -17.01
C PRO A 6 6.08 2.10 -15.58
N PRO A 7 5.66 1.11 -14.76
CA PRO A 7 5.30 1.34 -13.37
C PRO A 7 6.51 1.81 -12.56
N LYS A 8 6.25 2.54 -11.47
CA LYS A 8 7.29 2.96 -10.54
C LYS A 8 8.05 1.75 -9.99
N LEU A 9 9.37 1.89 -9.88
CA LEU A 9 10.22 0.89 -9.24
C LEU A 9 9.82 0.74 -7.77
N THR A 10 9.78 -0.52 -7.33
CA THR A 10 9.44 -0.91 -5.95
C THR A 10 10.40 -1.98 -5.48
N LEU A 11 10.54 -2.15 -4.17
CA LEU A 11 11.34 -3.24 -3.58
C LEU A 11 10.79 -4.65 -3.87
N VAL A 12 9.50 -4.77 -4.21
CA VAL A 12 8.91 -6.07 -4.58
C VAL A 12 9.52 -6.58 -5.88
N ARG A 13 9.96 -7.85 -5.88
CA ARG A 13 10.58 -8.50 -7.03
C ARG A 13 9.54 -8.97 -8.05
N TYR A 14 9.59 -8.39 -9.24
CA TYR A 14 8.77 -8.78 -10.39
C TYR A 14 9.55 -9.62 -11.41
N GLY A 15 8.82 -10.43 -12.17
CA GLY A 15 9.36 -11.13 -13.35
C GLY A 15 9.60 -10.17 -14.53
N PRO A 16 10.11 -10.69 -15.67
CA PRO A 16 10.23 -9.90 -16.88
C PRO A 16 8.84 -9.46 -17.40
N PRO A 17 8.74 -8.28 -18.03
CA PRO A 17 7.51 -7.85 -18.69
C PRO A 17 7.16 -8.77 -19.86
N VAL A 18 5.90 -9.16 -19.96
CA VAL A 18 5.34 -9.97 -21.05
C VAL A 18 4.44 -9.09 -21.92
N GLU A 19 4.62 -9.13 -23.24
CA GLU A 19 3.73 -8.47 -24.19
C GLU A 19 2.41 -9.23 -24.27
N VAL A 20 1.29 -8.55 -24.01
CA VAL A 20 -0.05 -9.13 -24.02
C VAL A 20 -0.93 -8.37 -25.01
N PRO A 21 -1.82 -9.04 -25.77
CA PRO A 21 -2.80 -8.36 -26.62
C PRO A 21 -3.70 -7.40 -25.82
N SER A 22 -4.02 -6.25 -26.42
CA SER A 22 -4.83 -5.20 -25.79
C SER A 22 -6.23 -5.64 -25.37
N ASP A 23 -6.79 -6.66 -26.03
CA ASP A 23 -8.16 -7.15 -25.83
C ASP A 23 -8.24 -8.40 -24.93
N SER A 24 -7.11 -8.82 -24.34
CA SER A 24 -7.09 -10.01 -23.48
C SER A 24 -7.93 -9.81 -22.21
N THR A 25 -8.72 -10.85 -21.87
CA THR A 25 -9.48 -10.93 -20.61
C THR A 25 -8.61 -10.80 -19.36
N GLU A 26 -7.33 -11.16 -19.46
CA GLU A 26 -6.34 -11.01 -18.40
C GLU A 26 -6.03 -9.53 -18.10
N VAL A 27 -6.00 -8.68 -19.13
CA VAL A 27 -5.75 -7.23 -18.99
C VAL A 27 -6.93 -6.57 -18.30
N THR A 28 -8.16 -6.92 -18.67
CA THR A 28 -9.37 -6.38 -18.04
C THR A 28 -9.51 -6.85 -16.58
N ALA A 29 -9.19 -8.12 -16.29
CA ALA A 29 -9.18 -8.65 -14.92
C ALA A 29 -8.11 -7.99 -14.03
N ALA A 30 -6.88 -7.80 -14.55
CA ALA A 30 -5.80 -7.14 -13.84
C ALA A 30 -6.14 -5.68 -13.49
N LEU A 31 -6.77 -4.95 -14.42
CA LEU A 31 -7.20 -3.58 -14.20
C LEU A 31 -8.34 -3.46 -13.17
N ALA A 32 -9.26 -4.44 -13.13
CA ALA A 32 -10.35 -4.46 -12.16
C ALA A 32 -9.86 -4.75 -10.72
N ASN A 33 -8.88 -5.64 -10.59
CA ASN A 33 -8.30 -6.02 -9.29
C ASN A 33 -7.39 -4.93 -8.70
N GLY A 34 -6.82 -4.05 -9.53
CA GLY A 34 -5.98 -2.93 -9.08
C GLY A 34 -6.75 -1.76 -8.44
N SER A 35 -8.08 -1.68 -8.61
CA SER A 35 -8.89 -0.54 -8.15
C SER A 35 -9.48 -0.66 -6.75
N HIS A 36 -9.34 -1.80 -6.06
CA HIS A 36 -9.89 -2.03 -4.72
C HIS A 36 -8.77 -2.37 -3.72
N GLU A 37 -8.07 -1.34 -3.22
CA GLU A 37 -7.15 -1.54 -2.09
C GLU A 37 -7.89 -2.03 -0.82
N ASP A 38 -9.19 -1.74 -0.70
CA ASP A 38 -9.94 -1.92 0.56
C ASP A 38 -10.75 -3.22 0.67
N ASN A 39 -10.90 -4.02 -0.40
CA ASN A 39 -11.64 -5.28 -0.30
C ASN A 39 -11.07 -6.36 -1.22
N ARG A 40 -9.80 -6.72 -1.01
CA ARG A 40 -9.36 -8.06 -1.43
C ARG A 40 -10.16 -9.04 -0.58
N ASP A 41 -11.07 -9.78 -1.20
CA ASP A 41 -11.81 -10.91 -0.61
C ASP A 41 -10.83 -12.05 -0.23
N THR A 42 -9.86 -11.74 0.61
CA THR A 42 -8.91 -12.66 1.22
C THR A 42 -9.66 -13.73 1.99
N VAL A 43 -10.78 -13.38 2.64
CA VAL A 43 -11.70 -14.33 3.28
C VAL A 43 -12.28 -15.30 2.25
N GLY A 44 -12.78 -14.80 1.11
CA GLY A 44 -13.32 -15.63 0.04
C GLY A 44 -12.26 -16.49 -0.65
N PHE A 45 -11.02 -16.01 -0.73
CA PHE A 45 -9.89 -16.75 -1.29
C PHE A 45 -9.33 -17.79 -0.32
N ILE A 46 -9.25 -17.49 0.99
CA ILE A 46 -8.90 -18.47 2.03
C ILE A 46 -9.93 -19.60 2.05
N GLU A 47 -11.23 -19.28 1.94
CA GLU A 47 -12.28 -20.31 1.83
C GLU A 47 -12.18 -21.11 0.51
N ARG A 48 -11.73 -20.48 -0.59
CA ARG A 48 -11.47 -21.17 -1.86
C ARG A 48 -10.27 -22.11 -1.77
N ILE A 49 -9.15 -21.66 -1.21
CA ILE A 49 -7.98 -22.49 -0.89
C ILE A 49 -8.40 -23.64 0.03
N ARG A 50 -9.22 -23.38 1.06
CA ARG A 50 -9.69 -24.40 2.00
C ARG A 50 -10.57 -25.45 1.32
N ARG A 51 -11.44 -25.04 0.39
CA ARG A 51 -12.24 -25.96 -0.45
C ARG A 51 -11.38 -26.74 -1.43
N GLU A 52 -10.40 -26.09 -2.05
CA GLU A 52 -9.53 -26.70 -3.07
C GLU A 52 -8.44 -27.59 -2.47
N ALA A 53 -8.01 -27.35 -1.22
CA ALA A 53 -7.17 -28.27 -0.45
C ALA A 53 -7.80 -29.67 -0.25
N GLN A 54 -9.11 -29.82 -0.52
CA GLN A 54 -9.82 -31.10 -0.50
C GLN A 54 -9.74 -31.86 -1.84
N GLY A 55 -9.07 -31.35 -2.88
CA GLY A 55 -8.89 -32.12 -4.14
C GLY A 55 -8.08 -31.52 -5.30
N SER A 56 -7.70 -30.23 -5.28
CA SER A 56 -6.92 -29.59 -6.35
C SER A 56 -5.90 -28.59 -5.79
N ARG A 57 -4.60 -28.76 -6.09
CA ARG A 57 -3.56 -27.82 -5.66
C ARG A 57 -3.65 -26.52 -6.48
N VAL A 58 -3.90 -25.40 -5.82
CA VAL A 58 -3.86 -24.07 -6.44
C VAL A 58 -2.44 -23.77 -6.92
N PRO A 59 -2.24 -23.28 -8.16
CA PRO A 59 -0.92 -22.89 -8.63
C PRO A 59 -0.41 -21.68 -7.85
N LEU A 60 0.88 -21.69 -7.48
CA LEU A 60 1.53 -20.62 -6.72
C LEU A 60 1.35 -19.24 -7.37
N GLN A 61 1.38 -19.18 -8.70
CA GLN A 61 1.22 -17.91 -9.41
C GLN A 61 -0.17 -17.29 -9.17
N ALA A 62 -1.24 -18.08 -9.12
CA ALA A 62 -2.58 -17.57 -8.83
C ALA A 62 -2.68 -17.02 -7.40
N ILE A 63 -1.96 -17.62 -6.45
CA ILE A 63 -1.86 -17.10 -5.08
C ILE A 63 -1.12 -15.76 -5.08
N LEU A 64 0.02 -15.68 -5.76
CA LEU A 64 0.80 -14.45 -5.86
C LEU A 64 0.03 -13.33 -6.56
N ASP A 65 -0.69 -13.63 -7.63
CA ASP A 65 -1.51 -12.64 -8.36
C ASP A 65 -2.69 -12.14 -7.51
N THR A 66 -3.18 -12.96 -6.57
CA THR A 66 -4.20 -12.54 -5.58
C THR A 66 -3.61 -11.63 -4.51
N LEU A 67 -2.40 -11.95 -4.03
CA LEU A 67 -1.67 -11.15 -3.04
C LEU A 67 -1.08 -9.87 -3.62
N PHE A 68 -0.75 -9.87 -4.91
CA PHE A 68 -0.12 -8.76 -5.61
C PHE A 68 -0.64 -8.77 -7.05
N PRO A 69 -1.64 -7.94 -7.36
CA PRO A 69 -2.17 -7.86 -8.70
C PRO A 69 -1.05 -7.59 -9.73
N PRO A 70 -1.10 -8.25 -10.90
CA PRO A 70 -0.11 -8.04 -11.94
C PRO A 70 -0.17 -6.59 -12.42
N ARG A 71 1.00 -6.03 -12.71
CA ARG A 71 1.12 -4.66 -13.20
C ARG A 71 0.85 -4.65 -14.70
N VAL A 72 0.03 -3.72 -15.15
CA VAL A 72 -0.25 -3.53 -16.57
C VAL A 72 0.03 -2.08 -16.95
N TRP A 73 0.77 -1.88 -18.02
CA TRP A 73 1.01 -0.57 -18.60
C TRP A 73 1.04 -0.64 -20.13
N ARG A 74 0.95 0.53 -20.74
CA ARG A 74 1.08 0.70 -22.18
C ARG A 74 2.38 1.43 -22.50
N ASP A 75 3.09 0.94 -23.50
CA ASP A 75 4.28 1.59 -24.05
C ASP A 75 4.29 1.46 -25.58
N GLU A 76 4.45 2.58 -26.29
CA GLU A 76 4.54 2.65 -27.76
C GLU A 76 3.54 1.76 -28.54
N ASN A 77 2.28 1.72 -28.12
CA ASN A 77 1.16 0.90 -28.63
C ASN A 77 1.13 -0.59 -28.25
N LYS A 78 2.10 -1.05 -27.46
CA LYS A 78 2.09 -2.40 -26.87
C LYS A 78 1.57 -2.34 -25.44
N VAL A 79 0.88 -3.39 -25.02
CA VAL A 79 0.46 -3.57 -23.63
C VAL A 79 1.39 -4.59 -22.99
N PHE A 80 1.98 -4.20 -21.87
CA PHE A 80 2.86 -5.04 -21.09
C PHE A 80 2.17 -5.44 -19.80
N MET A 81 2.31 -6.71 -19.44
CA MET A 81 1.88 -7.26 -18.17
C MET A 81 3.09 -7.82 -17.43
N GLN A 82 3.16 -7.56 -16.13
CA GLN A 82 4.25 -8.02 -15.30
C GLN A 82 3.72 -8.67 -14.03
N HIS A 83 3.98 -9.96 -13.91
CA HIS A 83 3.65 -10.76 -12.74
C HIS A 83 4.74 -10.66 -11.67
N VAL A 84 4.33 -10.90 -10.43
CA VAL A 84 5.27 -11.04 -9.32
C VAL A 84 6.09 -12.31 -9.49
N SER A 85 7.39 -12.22 -9.18
CA SER A 85 8.31 -13.35 -9.32
C SER A 85 7.97 -14.47 -8.33
N ALA A 86 7.82 -15.70 -8.85
CA ALA A 86 7.68 -16.92 -8.07
C ALA A 86 9.03 -17.53 -7.62
N ALA A 87 10.15 -16.86 -7.90
CA ALA A 87 11.46 -17.32 -7.46
C ALA A 87 11.58 -17.26 -5.93
N ALA A 88 11.92 -18.41 -5.33
CA ALA A 88 12.23 -18.51 -3.91
C ALA A 88 13.42 -17.60 -3.55
N ALA A 89 13.38 -17.06 -2.33
CA ALA A 89 14.44 -16.20 -1.82
C ALA A 89 15.39 -17.00 -0.93
N ASP A 90 16.69 -16.79 -1.13
CA ASP A 90 17.75 -17.27 -0.24
C ASP A 90 18.19 -16.17 0.74
N ARG A 91 19.03 -16.52 1.72
CA ARG A 91 19.62 -15.56 2.67
C ARG A 91 20.27 -14.36 1.97
N VAL A 92 20.93 -14.58 0.84
CA VAL A 92 21.56 -13.51 0.05
C VAL A 92 20.53 -12.55 -0.51
N ASP A 93 19.38 -13.04 -0.98
CA ASP A 93 18.30 -12.20 -1.49
C ASP A 93 17.71 -11.32 -0.38
N VAL A 94 17.54 -11.87 0.83
CA VAL A 94 17.04 -11.10 1.99
C VAL A 94 18.01 -9.97 2.38
N LEU A 95 19.31 -10.26 2.37
CA LEU A 95 20.34 -9.23 2.62
C LEU A 95 20.30 -8.15 1.55
N LYS A 96 20.16 -8.53 0.29
CA LYS A 96 20.03 -7.59 -0.82
C LYS A 96 18.79 -6.71 -0.68
N THR A 97 17.63 -7.27 -0.32
CA THR A 97 16.41 -6.49 -0.07
C THR A 97 16.61 -5.45 1.04
N ARG A 98 17.35 -5.82 2.11
CA ARG A 98 17.71 -4.88 3.17
C ARG A 98 18.59 -3.74 2.64
N GLU A 99 19.64 -4.07 1.88
CA GLU A 99 20.54 -3.07 1.30
C GLU A 99 19.78 -2.12 0.35
N GLU A 100 18.90 -2.65 -0.49
CA GLU A 100 18.04 -1.84 -1.38
C GLU A 100 17.10 -0.91 -0.58
N LEU A 101 16.56 -1.37 0.56
CA LEU A 101 15.78 -0.51 1.46
C LEU A 101 16.64 0.62 2.05
N ASP A 102 17.83 0.30 2.55
CA ASP A 102 18.74 1.28 3.15
C ASP A 102 19.13 2.36 2.12
N VAL A 103 19.42 1.95 0.87
CA VAL A 103 19.67 2.87 -0.26
C VAL A 103 18.47 3.76 -0.52
N GLN A 104 17.25 3.20 -0.62
CA GLN A 104 16.04 3.99 -0.86
C GLN A 104 15.75 5.00 0.25
N LEU A 105 15.99 4.64 1.52
CA LEU A 105 15.82 5.54 2.65
C LEU A 105 16.83 6.69 2.60
N LEU A 106 18.08 6.40 2.26
CA LEU A 106 19.14 7.40 2.13
C LEU A 106 18.87 8.37 0.97
N GLU A 107 18.53 7.86 -0.21
CA GLU A 107 18.21 8.66 -1.40
C GLU A 107 17.04 9.61 -1.16
N ARG A 108 16.00 9.13 -0.46
CA ARG A 108 14.81 9.91 -0.11
C ARG A 108 15.01 10.81 1.12
N ARG A 109 16.19 10.78 1.74
CA ARG A 109 16.54 11.53 2.96
C ARG A 109 15.50 11.34 4.06
N ALA A 110 15.13 10.08 4.28
CA ALA A 110 14.16 9.71 5.31
C ALA A 110 14.67 10.12 6.70
N SER A 111 13.80 10.71 7.53
CA SER A 111 14.15 11.04 8.91
C SER A 111 14.28 9.76 9.75
N GLU A 112 15.36 9.67 10.53
CA GLU A 112 15.58 8.56 11.48
C GLU A 112 14.64 8.61 12.69
N THR A 113 14.12 9.80 13.02
CA THR A 113 13.23 10.00 14.18
C THR A 113 11.94 10.72 13.79
N GLY A 114 10.87 10.47 14.54
CA GLY A 114 9.56 11.10 14.31
C GLY A 114 8.77 10.49 13.15
N VAL A 115 7.68 11.17 12.75
CA VAL A 115 6.82 10.71 11.66
C VAL A 115 7.43 11.11 10.31
N CYS A 116 7.65 10.13 9.43
CA CYS A 116 8.22 10.36 8.09
C CYS A 116 7.47 9.51 7.06
N ALA A 117 6.79 10.16 6.12
CA ALA A 117 6.00 9.49 5.07
C ALA A 117 6.89 8.65 4.14
N CYS A 118 8.02 9.20 3.69
CA CYS A 118 8.94 8.47 2.80
C CYS A 118 9.48 7.18 3.44
N ARG A 119 9.75 7.22 4.76
CA ARG A 119 10.17 6.04 5.52
C ARG A 119 9.06 5.01 5.62
N TYR A 120 7.85 5.46 5.95
CA TYR A 120 6.68 4.59 6.03
C TYR A 120 6.41 3.89 4.71
N ASP A 121 6.45 4.61 3.59
CA ASP A 121 6.26 4.05 2.25
C ASP A 121 7.34 3.03 1.89
N ALA A 122 8.62 3.32 2.18
CA ALA A 122 9.72 2.41 1.90
C ALA A 122 9.62 1.11 2.74
N ILE A 123 9.26 1.23 4.02
CA ILE A 123 9.04 0.07 4.90
C ILE A 123 7.85 -0.75 4.42
N LEU A 124 6.75 -0.12 3.98
CA LEU A 124 5.60 -0.83 3.41
C LEU A 124 5.99 -1.63 2.17
N GLN A 125 6.80 -1.05 1.27
CA GLN A 125 7.30 -1.77 0.09
C GLN A 125 8.21 -2.94 0.47
N CYS A 126 9.07 -2.77 1.47
CA CYS A 126 9.89 -3.87 1.99
C CYS A 126 9.01 -4.97 2.60
N PHE A 127 7.94 -4.59 3.31
CA PHE A 127 7.03 -5.56 3.92
C PHE A 127 6.24 -6.34 2.86
N ASP A 128 5.87 -5.70 1.75
CA ASP A 128 5.29 -6.37 0.58
C ASP A 128 6.25 -7.41 -0.01
N GLU A 129 7.54 -7.09 -0.13
CA GLU A 129 8.55 -8.06 -0.60
C GLU A 129 8.72 -9.23 0.39
N LEU A 130 8.69 -8.98 1.69
CA LEU A 130 8.69 -10.04 2.70
C LEU A 130 7.44 -10.93 2.59
N ILE A 131 6.26 -10.34 2.36
CA ILE A 131 5.02 -11.11 2.13
C ILE A 131 5.15 -11.98 0.88
N ARG A 132 5.73 -11.47 -0.22
CA ARG A 132 6.02 -12.27 -1.42
C ARG A 132 6.92 -13.46 -1.09
N GLN A 133 8.04 -13.23 -0.40
CA GLN A 133 8.98 -14.29 -0.02
C GLN A 133 8.31 -15.34 0.88
N VAL A 134 7.52 -14.90 1.86
CA VAL A 134 6.76 -15.80 2.74
C VAL A 134 5.69 -16.56 1.98
N ALA A 135 5.02 -15.96 1.00
CA ALA A 135 3.96 -16.60 0.22
C ALA A 135 4.47 -17.80 -0.58
N ILE A 136 5.72 -17.73 -1.06
CA ILE A 136 6.37 -18.82 -1.78
C ILE A 136 6.68 -20.00 -0.85
N LEU A 137 7.01 -19.73 0.42
CA LEU A 137 7.28 -20.76 1.42
C LEU A 137 5.99 -21.36 2.00
N CYS A 138 5.08 -20.51 2.44
CA CYS A 138 3.82 -20.85 3.10
C CYS A 138 2.78 -19.76 2.80
N PRO A 139 1.85 -20.00 1.85
CA PRO A 139 0.89 -19.00 1.43
C PRO A 139 -0.08 -18.60 2.54
N GLU A 140 -0.46 -19.51 3.44
CA GLU A 140 -1.36 -19.25 4.56
C GLU A 140 -0.78 -18.19 5.51
N ARG A 141 0.53 -18.26 5.76
CA ARG A 141 1.23 -17.28 6.58
C ARG A 141 1.28 -15.92 5.88
N ALA A 142 1.43 -15.88 4.55
CA ALA A 142 1.40 -14.63 3.80
C ALA A 142 0.01 -13.98 3.84
N PHE A 143 -1.06 -14.77 3.76
CA PHE A 143 -2.43 -14.27 3.94
C PHE A 143 -2.67 -13.68 5.34
N LEU A 144 -2.10 -14.28 6.38
CA LEU A 144 -2.17 -13.70 7.71
C LEU A 144 -1.40 -12.37 7.77
N LEU A 145 -0.19 -12.32 7.22
CA LEU A 145 0.64 -11.11 7.23
C LEU A 145 0.00 -9.94 6.48
N ILE A 146 -0.67 -10.19 5.34
CA ILE A 146 -1.36 -9.12 4.62
C ILE A 146 -2.56 -8.58 5.41
N ARG A 147 -3.29 -9.43 6.14
CA ARG A 147 -4.39 -8.97 7.03
C ARG A 147 -3.86 -8.11 8.18
N VAL A 148 -2.76 -8.52 8.81
CA VAL A 148 -2.11 -7.71 9.85
C VAL A 148 -1.62 -6.38 9.28
N LYS A 149 -1.06 -6.37 8.06
CA LYS A 149 -0.65 -5.15 7.36
C LYS A 149 -1.83 -4.19 7.17
N ASP A 150 -2.96 -4.69 6.67
CA ASP A 150 -4.14 -3.89 6.36
C ASP A 150 -4.75 -3.32 7.65
N GLU A 151 -4.81 -4.11 8.72
CA GLU A 151 -5.27 -3.67 10.04
C GLU A 151 -4.42 -2.51 10.60
N ILE A 152 -3.08 -2.63 10.51
CA ILE A 152 -2.16 -1.57 10.94
C ILE A 152 -2.37 -0.31 10.10
N ARG A 153 -2.51 -0.45 8.77
CA ARG A 153 -2.78 0.68 7.87
C ARG A 153 -4.11 1.38 8.21
N MET A 154 -5.17 0.61 8.45
CA MET A 154 -6.48 1.14 8.85
C MET A 154 -6.39 1.87 10.18
N THR A 155 -5.70 1.30 11.17
CA THR A 155 -5.48 1.91 12.48
C THR A 155 -4.73 3.24 12.37
N ILE A 156 -3.63 3.28 11.60
CA ILE A 156 -2.86 4.51 11.38
C ILE A 156 -3.73 5.57 10.70
N SER A 157 -4.50 5.19 9.67
CA SER A 157 -5.42 6.10 8.96
C SER A 157 -6.47 6.69 9.90
N ALA A 158 -7.07 5.87 10.77
CA ALA A 158 -8.03 6.34 11.77
C ALA A 158 -7.38 7.33 12.76
N LEU A 159 -6.17 7.04 13.23
CA LEU A 159 -5.42 7.93 14.11
C LEU A 159 -5.08 9.26 13.43
N GLU A 160 -4.69 9.25 12.14
CA GLU A 160 -4.45 10.47 11.39
C GLU A 160 -5.70 11.36 11.31
N VAL A 161 -6.87 10.77 11.03
CA VAL A 161 -8.14 11.52 10.97
C VAL A 161 -8.48 12.11 12.33
N LEU A 162 -8.29 11.36 13.41
CA LEU A 162 -8.53 11.82 14.77
C LEU A 162 -7.59 12.98 15.15
N CYS A 163 -6.29 12.86 14.82
CA CYS A 163 -5.31 13.92 15.04
C CYS A 163 -5.66 15.19 14.27
N LYS A 164 -6.01 15.07 12.97
CA LYS A 164 -6.43 16.21 12.14
C LYS A 164 -7.67 16.89 12.71
N SER A 165 -8.65 16.11 13.17
CA SER A 165 -9.87 16.62 13.80
C SER A 165 -9.59 17.34 15.13
N SER A 166 -8.71 16.77 15.96
CA SER A 166 -8.29 17.36 17.22
C SER A 166 -7.58 18.71 17.03
N ILE A 167 -6.63 18.77 16.10
CA ILE A 167 -5.93 20.02 15.73
C ILE A 167 -6.93 21.06 15.22
N GLY A 168 -7.85 20.66 14.34
CA GLY A 168 -8.90 21.54 13.84
C GLY A 168 -9.77 22.12 14.97
N PHE A 169 -10.18 21.29 15.93
CA PHE A 169 -10.93 21.74 17.10
C PHE A 169 -10.15 22.74 17.97
N SER A 170 -8.87 22.48 18.22
CA SER A 170 -8.00 23.39 18.97
C SER A 170 -7.89 24.75 18.30
N VAL A 171 -7.72 24.80 16.98
CA VAL A 171 -7.67 26.05 16.21
C VAL A 171 -9.00 26.82 16.31
N LEU A 172 -10.14 26.13 16.16
CA LEU A 172 -11.46 26.75 16.31
C LEU A 172 -11.66 27.36 17.69
N LYS A 173 -11.21 26.68 18.76
CA LYS A 173 -11.29 27.21 20.13
C LYS A 173 -10.43 28.45 20.32
N GLN A 174 -9.23 28.49 19.75
CA GLN A 174 -8.37 29.67 19.77
C GLN A 174 -9.05 30.86 19.07
N LEU A 175 -9.62 30.64 17.88
CA LEU A 175 -10.35 31.68 17.14
C LEU A 175 -11.59 32.18 17.90
N GLN A 176 -12.37 31.27 18.50
CA GLN A 176 -13.52 31.62 19.32
C GLN A 176 -13.10 32.51 20.51
N SER A 177 -12.01 32.16 21.20
CA SER A 177 -11.50 32.96 22.31
C SER A 177 -11.05 34.36 21.88
N HIS A 178 -10.39 34.47 20.71
CA HIS A 178 -9.98 35.75 20.14
C HIS A 178 -11.19 36.63 19.78
N SER A 179 -12.21 36.03 19.16
CA SER A 179 -13.45 36.70 18.82
C SER A 179 -14.14 37.25 20.07
N VAL A 180 -14.37 36.41 21.08
CA VAL A 180 -14.99 36.81 22.37
C VAL A 180 -14.20 37.90 23.08
N ARG A 181 -12.86 37.83 23.06
CA ARG A 181 -12.00 38.88 23.64
C ARG A 181 -12.10 40.19 22.87
N SER A 182 -12.26 40.13 21.55
CA SER A 182 -12.37 41.33 20.70
C SER A 182 -13.71 42.03 20.88
N THR A 183 -14.81 41.29 21.01
CA THR A 183 -16.15 41.84 21.25
C THR A 183 -16.24 42.49 22.62
N THR A 184 -15.76 41.82 23.67
CA THR A 184 -15.70 42.38 25.03
C THR A 184 -14.86 43.66 25.11
N LYS A 185 -13.69 43.72 24.45
CA LYS A 185 -12.89 44.96 24.38
C LYS A 185 -13.64 46.10 23.68
N ARG A 186 -14.36 45.81 22.59
CA ARG A 186 -15.15 46.82 21.87
C ARG A 186 -16.31 47.34 22.73
N GLU A 187 -16.99 46.47 23.47
CA GLU A 187 -18.06 46.85 24.39
C GLU A 187 -17.54 47.72 25.53
N GLN A 188 -16.41 47.35 26.14
CA GLN A 188 -15.75 48.15 27.18
C GLN A 188 -15.33 49.54 26.68
N ALA A 189 -14.84 49.64 25.43
CA ALA A 189 -14.49 50.92 24.84
C ALA A 189 -15.72 51.82 24.65
N ARG A 190 -16.86 51.25 24.25
CA ARG A 190 -18.14 51.98 24.09
C ARG A 190 -18.72 52.48 25.42
N GLN A 191 -18.48 51.79 26.53
CA GLN A 191 -18.96 52.19 27.85
C GLN A 191 -18.11 53.30 28.50
N ARG A 192 -16.94 53.60 27.95
CA ARG A 192 -16.00 54.60 28.48
C ARG A 192 -16.10 55.97 27.79
N THR A 193 -16.84 56.04 26.68
CA THR A 193 -17.21 57.27 25.96
C THR A 193 -18.61 57.67 26.32
#